data_AF-J7IKQ3-F1
#
_entry.id   AF-J7IKQ3-F1
#
_cell.length_a   1.000
_cell.length_b   1.000
_cell.length_c   1.000
_cell.angle_alpha   90.00
_cell.angle_beta   90.00
_cell.angle_gamma   90.00
#
_symmetry.space_group_name_H-M   'P 1'
#
loop_
_entity.id
_entity.type
_entity.pdbx_description
1 polymer ?
#
loop_
_entity_poly.entity_id
_entity_poly.type
_entity_poly.pdbx_seq_one_letter_code
_entity_poly.pdbx_strand_id
1 'polypeptide(L)'
;ETHLQKLRVEIYKETTQLIKMHNEDRIHTILHFSTNIICFVILSGYSILGNEELVILNSWVQEFLYNLSDTIKAFSILLLTDLCIGFHSPHGWELMIGSVYKDFGFAHNDQIISGLVSTFPVILDTIFKYWIFRYLNRVSPSLVVIYHSMND
;
A
#
# COMPACT_ATOMS: atom_id res chain seq x y z
N GLU A 1 5.52 59.69 -13.10
CA GLU A 1 4.87 59.32 -11.83
C GLU A 1 3.72 58.32 -12.02
N THR A 2 2.81 58.57 -12.96
CA THR A 2 1.66 57.69 -13.32
C THR A 2 2.03 56.26 -13.74
N HIS A 3 3.16 56.05 -14.42
CA HIS A 3 3.58 54.71 -14.86
C HIS A 3 3.98 53.77 -13.71
N LEU A 4 4.60 54.33 -12.65
CA LEU A 4 5.00 53.57 -11.46
C LEU A 4 3.80 53.17 -10.59
N GLN A 5 2.77 54.00 -10.53
CA GLN A 5 1.52 53.64 -9.85
C GLN A 5 0.77 52.53 -10.59
N LYS A 6 0.73 52.59 -11.92
CA LYS A 6 0.09 51.57 -12.76
C LYS A 6 0.75 50.19 -12.59
N LEU A 7 2.07 50.17 -12.60
CA LEU A 7 2.88 48.97 -12.38
C LEU A 7 2.69 48.38 -10.97
N ARG A 8 2.53 49.23 -9.94
CA ARG A 8 2.26 48.79 -8.57
C ARG A 8 0.88 48.14 -8.42
N VAL A 9 -0.14 48.68 -9.09
CA VAL A 9 -1.50 48.11 -9.12
C VAL A 9 -1.52 46.78 -9.87
N GLU A 10 -0.76 46.67 -10.95
CA GLU A 10 -0.63 45.43 -11.73
C GLU A 10 0.04 44.32 -10.92
N ILE A 11 1.16 44.62 -10.25
CA ILE A 11 1.81 43.67 -9.31
C ILE A 11 0.84 43.27 -8.19
N TYR A 12 0.07 44.21 -7.63
CA TYR A 12 -0.90 43.89 -6.57
C TYR A 12 -2.04 42.99 -7.06
N LYS A 13 -2.47 43.18 -8.31
CA LYS A 13 -3.49 42.34 -8.95
C LYS A 13 -2.95 40.94 -9.23
N GLU A 14 -1.75 40.82 -9.77
CA GLU A 14 -1.11 39.52 -10.04
C GLU A 14 -0.84 38.75 -8.74
N THR A 15 -0.31 39.41 -7.71
CA THR A 15 -0.09 38.75 -6.40
C THR A 15 -1.40 38.28 -5.77
N THR A 16 -2.47 39.06 -5.85
CA THR A 16 -3.81 38.65 -5.36
C THR A 16 -4.36 37.46 -6.17
N GLN A 17 -4.16 37.45 -7.49
CA GLN A 17 -4.60 36.35 -8.36
C GLN A 17 -3.81 35.07 -8.08
N LEU A 18 -2.51 35.17 -7.84
CA LEU A 18 -1.64 34.04 -7.52
C LEU A 18 -1.98 33.43 -6.16
N ILE A 19 -2.29 34.28 -5.16
CA ILE A 19 -2.79 33.83 -3.86
C ILE A 19 -4.13 33.11 -4.02
N LYS A 20 -5.06 33.64 -4.83
CA LYS A 20 -6.35 33.00 -5.10
C LYS A 20 -6.19 31.62 -5.75
N MET A 21 -5.42 31.51 -6.82
CA MET A 21 -5.13 30.24 -7.48
C MET A 21 -4.54 29.22 -6.51
N HIS A 22 -3.51 29.62 -5.75
CA HIS A 22 -2.86 28.72 -4.80
C HIS A 22 -3.83 28.24 -3.71
N ASN A 23 -4.69 29.13 -3.19
CA ASN A 23 -5.66 28.76 -2.16
C ASN A 23 -6.77 27.86 -2.71
N GLU A 24 -7.20 28.08 -3.95
CA GLU A 24 -8.22 27.27 -4.63
C GLU A 24 -7.71 25.85 -4.90
N ASP A 25 -6.48 25.71 -5.43
CA ASP A 25 -5.83 24.41 -5.64
C ASP A 25 -5.67 23.66 -4.30
N ARG A 26 -5.20 24.36 -3.25
CA ARG A 26 -5.07 23.80 -1.90
C ARG A 26 -6.39 23.28 -1.34
N ILE A 27 -7.46 24.07 -1.46
CA ILE A 27 -8.80 23.67 -1.01
C ILE A 27 -9.28 22.47 -1.80
N HIS A 28 -9.05 22.45 -3.12
CA HIS A 28 -9.44 21.34 -3.98
C HIS A 28 -8.69 20.04 -3.63
N THR A 29 -7.39 20.11 -3.36
CA THR A 29 -6.60 18.95 -2.90
C THR A 29 -7.10 18.44 -1.54
N ILE A 30 -7.34 19.33 -0.57
CA ILE A 30 -7.84 18.94 0.76
C ILE A 30 -9.23 18.31 0.63
N LEU A 31 -10.10 18.86 -0.21
CA LEU A 31 -11.45 18.36 -0.43
C LEU A 31 -11.42 16.98 -1.08
N HIS A 32 -10.64 16.79 -2.15
CA HIS A 32 -10.45 15.49 -2.79
C HIS A 32 -9.90 14.43 -1.82
N PHE A 33 -8.88 14.79 -1.03
CA PHE A 33 -8.33 13.92 -0.01
C PHE A 33 -9.36 13.56 1.06
N SER A 34 -10.14 14.53 1.54
CA SER A 34 -11.21 14.31 2.52
C SER A 34 -12.33 13.40 1.99
N THR A 35 -12.73 13.58 0.73
CA THR A 35 -13.72 12.75 0.06
C THR A 35 -13.23 11.31 -0.07
N ASN A 36 -11.96 11.12 -0.44
CA ASN A 36 -11.36 9.79 -0.50
C ASN A 36 -11.31 9.11 0.88
N ILE A 37 -10.98 9.85 1.94
CA ILE A 37 -11.02 9.32 3.32
C ILE A 37 -12.44 8.92 3.70
N ILE A 38 -13.44 9.77 3.47
CA ILE A 38 -14.84 9.48 3.80
C ILE A 38 -15.32 8.26 3.02
N CYS A 39 -15.01 8.17 1.72
CA CYS A 39 -15.33 7.02 0.89
C CYS A 39 -14.71 5.73 1.46
N PHE A 40 -13.44 5.76 1.85
CA PHE A 40 -12.75 4.63 2.45
C PHE A 40 -13.38 4.22 3.80
N VAL A 41 -13.79 5.17 4.63
CA VAL A 41 -14.49 4.90 5.90
C VAL A 41 -15.85 4.26 5.67
N ILE A 42 -16.61 4.74 4.68
CA ILE A 42 -17.91 4.16 4.34
C ILE A 42 -17.75 2.73 3.79
N LEU A 43 -16.81 2.51 2.87
CA LEU A 43 -16.49 1.20 2.30
C LEU A 43 -16.02 0.20 3.37
N SER A 44 -15.10 0.62 4.23
CA SER A 44 -14.61 -0.21 5.33
C SER A 44 -15.70 -0.49 6.36
N GLY A 45 -16.51 0.52 6.72
CA GLY A 45 -17.67 0.35 7.59
C GLY A 45 -18.67 -0.66 7.03
N TYR A 46 -18.96 -0.60 5.72
CA TYR A 46 -19.84 -1.55 5.05
C TYR A 46 -19.24 -2.97 5.01
N SER A 47 -17.95 -3.11 4.73
CA SER A 47 -17.24 -4.40 4.80
C SER A 47 -17.29 -5.02 6.20
N ILE A 48 -17.10 -4.22 7.25
CA ILE A 48 -17.13 -4.73 8.64
C ILE A 48 -18.55 -5.06 9.08
N LEU A 49 -19.55 -4.26 8.68
CA LEU A 49 -20.95 -4.53 9.02
C LEU A 49 -21.48 -5.79 8.30
N GLY A 50 -20.95 -6.10 7.11
CA GLY A 50 -21.13 -7.37 6.38
C GLY A 50 -20.38 -8.55 7.00
N ASN A 51 -20.28 -8.61 8.34
CA ASN A 51 -19.54 -9.66 9.07
C ASN A 51 -20.00 -11.08 8.71
N GLU A 52 -21.28 -11.30 8.37
CA GLU A 52 -21.75 -12.62 7.91
C GLU A 52 -21.07 -13.02 6.59
N GLU A 53 -20.93 -12.10 5.64
CA GLU A 53 -20.24 -12.36 4.38
C GLU A 53 -18.74 -12.57 4.61
N LEU A 54 -18.13 -11.86 5.56
CA LEU A 54 -16.74 -12.09 5.95
C LEU A 54 -16.53 -13.46 6.61
N VAL A 55 -17.48 -13.93 7.41
CA VAL A 55 -17.45 -15.29 8.00
C VAL A 55 -17.61 -16.35 6.91
N ILE A 56 -18.51 -16.12 5.95
CA ILE A 56 -18.69 -17.00 4.78
C ILE A 56 -17.40 -17.02 3.94
N LEU A 57 -16.83 -15.86 3.61
CA LEU A 57 -15.54 -15.75 2.91
C LEU A 57 -14.42 -16.45 3.67
N ASN A 58 -14.33 -16.26 4.99
CA ASN A 58 -13.32 -16.93 5.79
C ASN A 58 -13.49 -18.45 5.76
N SER A 59 -14.73 -18.95 5.85
CA SER A 59 -15.01 -20.39 5.70
C SER A 59 -14.72 -20.91 4.29
N TRP A 60 -15.04 -20.14 3.25
CA TRP A 60 -14.77 -20.47 1.85
C TRP A 60 -13.27 -20.50 1.56
N VAL A 61 -12.50 -19.52 2.05
CA VAL A 61 -11.04 -19.49 1.94
C VAL A 61 -10.43 -20.67 2.69
N GLN A 62 -10.92 -20.97 3.91
CA GLN A 62 -10.47 -22.13 4.65
C GLN A 62 -10.74 -23.42 3.87
N GLU A 63 -11.96 -23.63 3.39
CA GLU A 63 -12.34 -24.81 2.63
C GLU A 63 -11.57 -24.93 1.31
N PHE A 64 -11.36 -23.83 0.58
CA PHE A 64 -10.50 -23.78 -0.60
C PHE A 64 -9.07 -24.21 -0.27
N LEU A 65 -8.47 -23.66 0.79
CA LEU A 65 -7.10 -23.99 1.20
C LEU A 65 -6.96 -25.42 1.75
N TYR A 66 -7.99 -25.94 2.43
CA TYR A 66 -7.99 -27.32 2.94
C TYR A 66 -8.19 -28.34 1.81
N ASN A 67 -9.03 -28.02 0.82
CA ASN A 67 -9.26 -28.87 -0.36
C ASN A 67 -8.11 -28.84 -1.38
N LEU A 68 -7.16 -27.91 -1.25
CA LEU A 68 -5.93 -27.95 -2.04
C LEU A 68 -5.14 -29.23 -1.72
N SER A 69 -4.58 -29.86 -2.76
CA SER A 69 -3.66 -30.97 -2.57
C SER A 69 -2.36 -30.49 -1.91
N ASP A 70 -1.71 -31.38 -1.15
CA ASP A 70 -0.47 -31.03 -0.43
C ASP A 70 0.66 -30.60 -1.38
N THR A 71 0.65 -31.10 -2.62
CA THR A 71 1.56 -30.66 -3.69
C THR A 71 1.31 -29.20 -4.09
N ILE A 72 0.05 -28.78 -4.23
CA ILE A 72 -0.26 -27.37 -4.58
C ILE A 72 0.05 -26.46 -3.39
N LYS A 73 -0.20 -26.90 -2.15
CA LYS A 73 0.21 -26.15 -0.95
C LYS A 73 1.73 -25.92 -0.93
N ALA A 74 2.52 -26.96 -1.17
CA ALA A 74 3.97 -26.88 -1.25
C ALA A 74 4.44 -25.98 -2.41
N PHE A 75 3.80 -26.10 -3.58
CA PHE A 75 4.07 -25.25 -4.73
C PHE A 75 3.72 -23.78 -4.47
N SER A 76 2.59 -23.48 -3.82
CA SER A 76 2.22 -22.12 -3.44
C SER A 76 3.22 -21.52 -2.46
N ILE A 77 3.77 -22.31 -1.53
CA ILE A 77 4.82 -21.85 -0.62
C ILE A 77 6.11 -21.56 -1.38
N LEU A 78 6.52 -22.46 -2.28
CA LEU A 78 7.70 -22.27 -3.12
C LEU A 78 7.55 -21.03 -4.00
N LEU A 79 6.42 -20.90 -4.71
CA LEU A 79 6.10 -19.77 -5.57
C LEU A 79 6.03 -18.45 -4.79
N LEU A 80 5.44 -18.46 -3.59
CA LEU A 80 5.38 -17.26 -2.75
C LEU A 80 6.78 -16.87 -2.24
N THR A 81 7.59 -17.85 -1.85
CA THR A 81 8.97 -17.63 -1.41
C THR A 81 9.84 -17.10 -2.57
N ASP A 82 9.72 -17.69 -3.76
CA ASP A 82 10.44 -17.24 -4.97
C ASP A 82 9.96 -15.87 -5.44
N LEU A 83 8.66 -15.57 -5.36
CA LEU A 83 8.12 -14.25 -5.65
C LEU A 83 8.67 -13.21 -4.67
N CYS A 84 8.73 -13.55 -3.37
CA CYS A 84 9.28 -12.69 -2.32
C CYS A 84 10.79 -12.44 -2.48
N ILE A 85 11.55 -13.46 -2.89
CA ILE A 85 12.99 -13.35 -3.17
C ILE A 85 13.25 -12.62 -4.50
N GLY A 86 12.32 -12.69 -5.46
CA GLY A 86 12.41 -12.03 -6.77
C GLY A 86 12.31 -10.50 -6.75
N PHE A 87 12.04 -9.88 -5.60
CA PHE A 87 11.84 -8.43 -5.44
C PHE A 87 13.14 -7.61 -5.35
N HIS A 88 14.20 -8.01 -6.05
CA HIS A 88 15.51 -7.35 -5.94
C HIS A 88 15.73 -6.10 -6.81
N SER A 89 14.77 -5.69 -7.64
CA SER A 89 14.91 -4.43 -8.39
C SER A 89 14.36 -3.25 -7.59
N PRO A 90 15.21 -2.36 -7.06
CA PRO A 90 14.76 -1.16 -6.35
C PRO A 90 13.91 -0.27 -7.26
N HIS A 91 14.20 -0.29 -8.57
CA HIS A 91 13.51 0.52 -9.56
C HIS A 91 12.07 0.06 -9.80
N GLY A 92 11.78 -1.25 -9.70
CA GLY A 92 10.41 -1.76 -9.79
C GLY A 92 9.53 -1.24 -8.65
N TRP A 93 10.09 -1.24 -7.43
CA TRP A 93 9.43 -0.68 -6.26
C TRP A 93 9.28 0.84 -6.34
N GLU A 94 10.28 1.53 -6.87
CA GLU A 94 10.24 2.98 -7.09
C GLU A 94 9.10 3.38 -8.02
N LEU A 95 8.91 2.67 -9.13
CA LEU A 95 7.80 2.91 -10.05
C LEU A 95 6.44 2.59 -9.42
N MET A 96 6.34 1.47 -8.70
CA MET A 96 5.08 1.06 -8.09
C MET A 96 4.66 2.00 -6.95
N ILE A 97 5.58 2.33 -6.05
CA ILE A 97 5.36 3.27 -4.94
C ILE A 97 5.16 4.68 -5.49
N GLY A 98 5.95 5.11 -6.48
CA GLY A 98 5.83 6.43 -7.11
C GLY A 98 4.47 6.63 -7.79
N SER A 99 3.92 5.62 -8.45
CA SER A 99 2.57 5.66 -9.03
C SER A 99 1.51 5.86 -7.94
N VAL A 100 1.56 5.05 -6.88
CA VAL A 100 0.62 5.16 -5.76
C VAL A 100 0.74 6.54 -5.10
N TYR A 101 1.97 7.00 -4.84
CA TYR A 101 2.22 8.29 -4.19
C TYR A 101 1.65 9.48 -5.00
N LYS A 102 1.72 9.39 -6.34
CA LYS A 102 1.14 10.37 -7.26
C LYS A 102 -0.39 10.35 -7.24
N ASP A 103 -1.01 9.18 -7.22
CA ASP A 103 -2.47 9.03 -7.20
C ASP A 103 -3.09 9.56 -5.89
N PHE A 104 -2.36 9.47 -4.77
CA PHE A 104 -2.75 10.09 -3.51
C PHE A 104 -2.58 11.62 -3.47
N GLY A 105 -1.96 12.23 -4.49
CA GLY A 105 -1.79 13.68 -4.59
C GLY A 105 -0.71 14.26 -3.66
N PHE A 106 0.20 13.42 -3.15
CA PHE A 106 1.30 13.90 -2.32
C PHE A 106 2.40 14.56 -3.17
N ALA A 107 3.03 15.61 -2.62
CA ALA A 107 4.19 16.21 -3.25
C ALA A 107 5.33 15.18 -3.35
N HIS A 108 5.91 15.03 -4.54
CA HIS A 108 6.98 14.06 -4.80
C HIS A 108 8.16 14.34 -3.87
N ASN A 109 8.42 13.41 -2.94
CA ASN A 109 9.52 13.50 -1.99
C ASN A 109 10.39 12.26 -2.14
N ASP A 110 11.46 12.41 -2.90
CA ASP A 110 12.39 11.34 -3.26
C ASP A 110 13.00 10.65 -2.03
N GLN A 111 13.17 11.36 -0.91
CA GLN A 111 13.67 10.76 0.34
C GLN A 111 12.66 9.79 0.97
N ILE A 112 11.37 10.15 0.98
CA ILE A 112 10.32 9.28 1.52
C ILE A 112 10.12 8.07 0.59
N ILE A 113 10.10 8.30 -0.72
CA ILE A 113 9.98 7.23 -1.72
C ILE A 113 11.17 6.28 -1.61
N SER A 114 12.40 6.78 -1.57
CA SER A 114 13.60 5.97 -1.42
C SER A 114 13.61 5.17 -0.10
N GLY A 115 13.20 5.79 1.01
CA GLY A 115 13.08 5.11 2.29
C GLY A 115 12.05 3.97 2.29
N LEU A 116 10.89 4.20 1.64
CA LEU A 116 9.85 3.17 1.48
C LEU A 116 10.33 2.07 0.53
N VAL A 117 10.92 2.41 -0.62
CA VAL A 117 11.49 1.45 -1.57
C VAL A 117 12.52 0.54 -0.92
N SER A 118 13.31 1.06 0.03
CA SER A 118 14.30 0.25 0.74
C SER A 118 13.72 -0.61 1.87
N THR A 119 12.68 -0.14 2.57
CA THR A 119 12.20 -0.78 3.81
C THR A 119 11.02 -1.71 3.56
N PHE A 120 10.12 -1.30 2.67
CA PHE A 120 8.87 -1.98 2.38
C PHE A 120 9.06 -3.40 1.85
N PRO A 121 10.00 -3.68 0.92
CA PRO A 121 10.23 -5.04 0.43
C PRO A 121 10.68 -5.99 1.55
N VAL A 122 11.52 -5.51 2.46
CA VAL A 122 12.05 -6.30 3.59
C VAL A 122 10.95 -6.62 4.60
N ILE A 123 10.11 -5.65 4.93
CA ILE A 123 8.96 -5.86 5.82
C ILE A 123 7.98 -6.85 5.18
N LEU A 124 7.68 -6.69 3.90
CA LEU A 124 6.75 -7.54 3.17
C LEU A 124 7.26 -9.00 3.13
N ASP A 125 8.54 -9.20 2.80
CA ASP A 125 9.21 -10.50 2.85
C ASP A 125 9.13 -11.15 4.24
N THR A 126 9.36 -10.37 5.30
CA THR A 126 9.30 -10.86 6.69
C THR A 126 7.87 -11.26 7.09
N ILE A 127 6.87 -10.46 6.74
CA ILE A 127 5.45 -10.77 7.00
C ILE A 127 5.03 -12.04 6.26
N PHE A 128 5.41 -12.17 4.99
CA PHE A 128 5.09 -13.38 4.21
C PHE A 128 5.76 -14.62 4.78
N LYS A 129 7.07 -14.56 5.10
CA LYS A 129 7.78 -15.67 5.77
C LYS A 129 7.11 -16.06 7.09
N TYR A 130 6.76 -15.09 7.92
CA TYR A 130 6.07 -15.34 9.18
C TYR A 130 4.70 -15.97 8.96
N TRP A 131 3.92 -15.48 7.99
CA TRP A 131 2.59 -16.01 7.70
C TRP A 131 2.66 -17.44 7.16
N ILE A 132 3.60 -17.73 6.24
CA ILE A 132 3.88 -19.08 5.75
C ILE A 132 4.25 -20.00 6.91
N PHE A 133 5.18 -19.58 7.78
CA PHE A 133 5.61 -20.37 8.93
C PHE A 133 4.45 -20.66 9.88
N ARG A 134 3.64 -19.64 10.19
CA ARG A 134 2.45 -19.80 11.03
C ARG A 134 1.39 -20.69 10.40
N TYR A 135 1.22 -20.61 9.08
CA TYR A 135 0.27 -21.45 8.34
C TYR A 135 0.72 -22.91 8.34
N LEU A 136 1.98 -23.18 7.98
CA LEU A 136 2.58 -24.51 8.03
C LEU A 136 2.47 -25.14 9.42
N ASN A 137 2.80 -24.38 10.46
CA ASN A 137 2.72 -24.85 11.85
C ASN A 137 1.29 -25.15 12.31
N ARG A 138 0.29 -24.47 11.73
CA ARG A 138 -1.12 -24.68 12.05
C ARG A 138 -1.71 -25.88 11.29
N VAL A 139 -1.17 -26.23 10.13
CA VAL A 139 -1.62 -27.37 9.30
C VAL A 139 -0.97 -28.68 9.76
N SER A 140 0.31 -28.68 10.17
CA SER A 140 0.93 -29.88 10.73
C SER A 140 2.06 -29.56 11.73
N PRO A 141 1.93 -29.93 13.02
CA PRO A 141 2.99 -29.79 14.02
C PRO A 141 4.29 -30.55 13.68
N SER A 142 4.22 -31.57 12.81
CA SER A 142 5.39 -32.37 12.43
C SER A 142 6.34 -31.66 11.46
N LEU A 143 5.90 -30.61 10.76
CA LEU A 143 6.75 -29.81 9.86
C LEU A 143 7.73 -28.91 10.63
N VAL A 144 7.37 -28.46 11.84
CA VAL A 144 8.28 -27.75 12.77
C VAL A 144 9.49 -28.62 13.08
N VAL A 145 9.25 -29.90 13.34
CA VAL A 145 10.31 -30.86 13.70
C VAL A 145 11.27 -31.09 12.53
N ILE A 146 10.75 -31.11 11.30
CA ILE A 146 11.59 -31.25 10.09
C ILE A 146 12.41 -29.98 9.83
N TYR A 147 11.83 -28.79 10.00
CA TYR A 147 12.57 -27.52 9.85
C TYR A 147 13.67 -27.38 10.91
N HIS A 148 13.40 -27.76 12.16
CA HIS A 148 14.42 -27.84 13.20
C HIS A 148 15.54 -28.82 12.84
N SER A 149 15.22 -29.97 12.24
CA SER A 149 16.24 -30.95 11.81
C SER A 149 17.05 -30.53 10.57
N MET A 150 16.59 -29.54 9.80
CA MET A 150 17.30 -29.01 8.63
C MET A 150 18.14 -27.76 8.95
N ASN A 151 17.86 -27.09 10.07
CA ASN A 151 18.56 -25.88 10.50
C ASN A 151 19.63 -26.16 11.58
N ASP A 152 19.69 -27.39 12.09
CA ASP A 152 20.88 -27.98 12.75
C ASP A 152 21.81 -28.61 11.69
#